data_AF-A0A3D0UV32-F1
#
_entry.id   AF-A0A3D0UV32-F1
#
_cell.length_a   1.000
_cell.length_b   1.000
_cell.length_c   1.000
_cell.angle_alpha   90.00
_cell.angle_beta   90.00
_cell.angle_gamma   90.00
#
_symmetry.space_group_name_H-M   'P 1'
#
loop_
_entity.id
_entity.type
_entity.pdbx_description
1 polymer ?
#
loop_
_entity_poly.entity_id
_entity_poly.type
_entity_poly.pdbx_seq_one_letter_code
_entity_poly.pdbx_strand_id
1 'polypeptide(L)'
;MKLEKTFIYFKKNLYLSFQTNMSFQITLAFLESVKENNNTQRLHTYWDLYQQEKNRFADFVKKLLEELSKINSDFKDLQPKDCIFRFNRDIRFSNNKNPYKEHFGAVIAPGGKKSDLPCLYIHLQPGNQSMIA
;
A
#
# COMPACT_ATOMS: atom_id res chain seq x y z
N MET A 1 18.87 5.60 -26.20
CA MET A 1 20.03 5.86 -25.31
C MET A 1 19.80 6.90 -24.19
N LYS A 2 18.97 7.96 -24.34
CA LYS A 2 18.63 8.89 -23.23
C LYS A 2 17.58 8.31 -22.26
N LEU A 3 16.52 7.67 -22.77
CA LEU A 3 15.42 7.12 -21.98
C LEU A 3 15.85 6.02 -21.00
N GLU A 4 16.72 5.10 -21.43
CA GLU A 4 17.22 4.02 -20.58
C GLU A 4 18.06 4.53 -19.40
N LYS A 5 18.87 5.57 -19.62
CA LYS A 5 19.68 6.18 -18.54
C LYS A 5 18.79 6.88 -17.52
N THR A 6 17.72 7.55 -17.95
CA THR A 6 16.72 8.15 -17.05
C THR A 6 15.98 7.08 -16.23
N PHE A 7 15.60 5.97 -16.86
CA PHE A 7 14.91 4.87 -16.18
C PHE A 7 15.80 4.15 -15.16
N ILE A 8 17.07 3.92 -15.50
CA ILE A 8 18.07 3.34 -14.58
C ILE A 8 18.35 4.29 -13.41
N TYR A 9 18.51 5.59 -13.68
CA TYR A 9 18.71 6.60 -12.65
C TYR A 9 17.50 6.71 -11.72
N PHE A 10 16.28 6.70 -12.27
CA PHE A 10 15.07 6.67 -11.46
C PHE A 10 14.98 5.41 -10.61
N LYS A 11 15.18 4.23 -11.20
CA LYS A 11 15.16 2.95 -10.47
C LYS A 11 16.19 2.94 -9.35
N LYS A 12 17.39 3.47 -9.59
CA LYS A 12 18.46 3.55 -8.59
C LYS A 12 18.14 4.55 -7.47
N ASN A 13 17.62 5.73 -7.79
CA ASN A 13 17.25 6.73 -6.78
C ASN A 13 16.02 6.34 -5.97
N LEU A 14 15.02 5.74 -6.62
CA LEU A 14 13.86 5.16 -5.96
C LEU A 14 14.30 4.04 -5.00
N TYR A 15 15.17 3.15 -5.46
CA TYR A 15 15.71 2.08 -4.62
C TYR A 15 16.49 2.65 -3.42
N LEU A 16 17.38 3.63 -3.64
CA LEU A 16 18.16 4.27 -2.58
C LEU A 16 17.31 5.06 -1.57
N SER A 17 16.22 5.71 -2.01
CA SER A 17 15.32 6.46 -1.12
C SER A 17 14.45 5.54 -0.24
N PHE A 18 14.09 4.35 -0.73
CA PHE A 18 13.35 3.35 0.05
C PHE A 18 14.25 2.50 0.95
N GLN A 19 15.53 2.32 0.61
CA GLN A 19 16.42 1.38 1.31
C GLN A 19 16.87 1.85 2.71
N THR A 20 16.69 3.13 3.06
CA THR A 20 17.33 3.67 4.28
C THR A 20 16.44 3.96 5.47
N ASN A 21 15.10 4.02 5.38
CA ASN A 21 14.31 4.50 6.53
C ASN A 21 12.89 3.94 6.72
N MET A 22 12.47 2.90 5.99
CA MET A 22 11.11 2.35 6.18
C MET A 22 11.10 0.82 6.20
N SER A 23 11.02 0.27 7.42
CA SER A 23 10.86 -1.17 7.64
C SER A 23 9.37 -1.51 7.81
N PHE A 24 8.94 -2.58 7.14
CA PHE A 24 7.58 -3.14 7.24
C PHE A 24 7.51 -4.37 8.15
N GLN A 25 8.56 -4.68 8.94
CA GLN A 25 8.56 -5.86 9.80
C GLN A 25 7.37 -5.89 10.77
N ILE A 26 7.09 -4.77 11.45
CA ILE A 26 5.95 -4.66 12.37
C ILE A 26 4.63 -4.73 11.61
N THR A 27 4.54 -4.09 10.44
CA THR A 27 3.35 -4.15 9.59
C THR A 27 3.02 -5.58 9.18
N LEU A 28 4.03 -6.34 8.74
CA LEU A 28 3.86 -7.72 8.32
C LEU A 28 3.50 -8.63 9.49
N ALA A 29 4.09 -8.41 10.67
CA ALA A 29 3.71 -9.13 11.90
C ALA A 29 2.27 -8.83 12.32
N PHE A 30 1.84 -7.57 12.23
CA PHE A 30 0.44 -7.18 12.47
C PHE A 30 -0.51 -7.88 11.49
N LEU A 31 -0.19 -7.87 10.19
CA LEU A 31 -1.01 -8.52 9.17
C LEU A 31 -1.08 -10.05 9.35
N GLU A 32 0.01 -10.69 9.78
CA GLU A 32 -0.01 -12.12 10.12
C GLU A 32 -0.91 -12.36 11.35
N SER A 33 -0.85 -11.51 12.38
CA SER A 33 -1.77 -11.61 13.53
C SER A 33 -3.24 -11.43 13.13
N VAL A 34 -3.53 -10.57 12.15
CA VAL A 34 -4.89 -10.40 11.60
C VAL A 34 -5.34 -11.67 10.88
N LYS A 35 -4.45 -12.33 10.13
CA LYS A 35 -4.75 -13.61 9.46
C LYS A 35 -5.03 -14.73 10.45
N GLU A 36 -4.26 -14.83 11.53
CA GLU A 36 -4.48 -15.83 12.58
C GLU A 36 -5.78 -15.60 13.37
N ASN A 37 -6.15 -14.34 13.61
CA ASN A 37 -7.27 -13.96 14.48
C ASN A 37 -8.13 -12.84 13.87
N ASN A 38 -8.78 -13.13 12.75
CA ASN A 38 -9.54 -12.15 11.97
C ASN A 38 -10.95 -11.92 12.56
N ASN A 39 -11.03 -11.11 13.62
CA ASN A 39 -12.31 -10.71 14.20
C ASN A 39 -12.27 -9.28 14.76
N THR A 40 -13.45 -8.66 14.90
CA THR A 40 -13.58 -7.25 15.31
C THR A 40 -13.05 -6.98 16.71
N GLN A 41 -13.28 -7.89 17.65
CA GLN A 41 -12.79 -7.75 19.02
C GLN A 41 -11.26 -7.64 19.04
N ARG A 42 -10.57 -8.50 18.30
CA ARG A 42 -9.11 -8.51 18.21
C ARG A 42 -8.58 -7.22 17.58
N LEU A 43 -9.20 -6.75 16.50
CA LEU A 43 -8.77 -5.51 15.87
C LEU A 43 -8.97 -4.30 16.80
N HIS A 44 -10.05 -4.28 17.58
CA HIS A 44 -10.28 -3.22 18.57
C HIS A 44 -9.22 -3.25 19.68
N THR A 45 -8.81 -4.43 20.14
CA THR A 45 -7.70 -4.55 21.11
C THR A 45 -6.37 -4.02 20.54
N TYR A 46 -6.14 -4.14 19.24
CA TYR A 46 -4.94 -3.64 18.55
C TYR A 46 -5.19 -2.36 17.76
N TRP A 47 -6.18 -1.56 18.14
CA TRP A 47 -6.60 -0.41 17.35
C TRP A 47 -5.47 0.59 17.11
N ASP A 48 -4.70 0.91 18.14
CA ASP A 48 -3.59 1.87 18.03
C ASP A 48 -2.49 1.34 17.12
N LEU A 49 -2.16 0.05 17.22
CA LEU A 49 -1.20 -0.60 16.33
C LEU A 49 -1.71 -0.59 14.88
N TYR A 50 -3.00 -0.89 14.67
CA TYR A 50 -3.60 -0.80 13.34
C TYR A 50 -3.52 0.61 12.76
N GLN A 51 -3.80 1.67 13.55
CA GLN A 51 -3.67 3.05 13.08
C GLN A 51 -2.22 3.40 12.74
N GLN A 52 -1.26 3.00 13.58
CA GLN A 52 0.17 3.23 13.33
C GLN A 52 0.62 2.56 12.03
N GLU A 53 0.29 1.28 11.83
CA GLU A 53 0.74 0.53 10.66
C GLU A 53 0.00 0.95 9.38
N LYS A 54 -1.27 1.35 9.48
CA LYS A 54 -2.00 2.00 8.39
C LYS A 54 -1.34 3.32 7.99
N ASN A 55 -0.92 4.14 8.96
CA ASN A 55 -0.23 5.40 8.68
C ASN A 55 1.15 5.15 8.06
N ARG A 56 1.89 4.14 8.52
CA ARG A 56 3.16 3.72 7.89
C ARG A 56 2.98 3.37 6.41
N PHE A 57 1.92 2.62 6.08
CA PHE A 57 1.61 2.32 4.68
C PHE A 57 1.17 3.57 3.90
N ALA A 58 0.44 4.49 4.54
CA ALA A 58 0.08 5.78 3.93
C ALA A 58 1.31 6.66 3.63
N ASP A 59 2.29 6.71 4.52
CA ASP A 59 3.54 7.44 4.32
C ASP A 59 4.38 6.85 3.19
N PHE A 60 4.36 5.52 3.05
CA PHE A 60 4.95 4.83 1.90
C PHE A 60 4.30 5.26 0.59
N VAL A 61 2.97 5.20 0.52
CA VAL A 61 2.23 5.63 -0.69
C VAL A 61 2.47 7.12 -0.97
N LYS A 62 2.54 7.96 0.07
CA LYS A 62 2.83 9.39 -0.09
C LYS A 62 4.19 9.63 -0.74
N LYS A 63 5.25 9.01 -0.22
CA LYS A 63 6.61 9.13 -0.79
C LYS A 63 6.66 8.60 -2.22
N LEU A 64 5.95 7.52 -2.51
CA LEU A 64 5.85 6.99 -3.87
C LEU A 64 5.17 7.99 -4.82
N LEU A 65 4.07 8.61 -4.40
CA LEU A 65 3.39 9.66 -5.19
C LEU A 65 4.29 10.88 -5.41
N GLU A 66 5.02 11.31 -4.39
CA GLU A 66 6.00 12.41 -4.49
C GLU A 66 7.05 12.12 -5.57
N GLU A 67 7.63 10.91 -5.60
CA GLU A 67 8.60 10.53 -6.63
C GLU A 67 7.97 10.37 -8.03
N LEU A 68 6.77 9.79 -8.13
CA LEU A 68 6.07 9.64 -9.40
C LEU A 68 5.64 10.99 -9.99
N SER A 69 5.28 11.95 -9.14
CA SER A 69 4.89 13.31 -9.56
C SER A 69 6.01 14.09 -10.25
N LYS A 70 7.28 13.72 -9.98
CA LYS A 70 8.45 14.30 -10.66
C LYS A 70 8.57 13.83 -12.12
N ILE A 71 7.93 12.71 -12.47
CA ILE A 71 7.96 12.14 -13.82
C ILE A 71 6.68 12.47 -14.58
N ASN A 72 5.52 12.35 -13.93
CA ASN A 72 4.22 12.66 -14.50
C ASN A 72 3.42 13.57 -13.56
N SER A 73 3.07 14.76 -14.04
CA SER A 73 2.27 15.75 -13.32
C SER A 73 0.88 15.26 -12.93
N ASP A 74 0.35 14.25 -13.59
CA ASP A 74 -0.98 13.68 -13.30
C ASP A 74 -1.08 13.11 -11.86
N PHE A 75 0.04 12.81 -11.23
CA PHE A 75 0.08 12.29 -9.85
C PHE A 75 0.23 13.38 -8.79
N LYS A 76 0.47 14.64 -9.19
CA LYS A 76 0.83 15.74 -8.28
C LYS A 76 -0.23 16.02 -7.22
N ASP A 77 -1.50 15.93 -7.59
CA ASP A 77 -2.61 16.27 -6.70
C ASP A 77 -3.16 15.06 -5.92
N LEU A 78 -2.68 13.85 -6.20
CA LEU A 78 -3.13 12.65 -5.51
C LEU A 78 -2.62 12.61 -4.07
N GLN A 79 -3.49 12.17 -3.17
CA GLN A 79 -3.15 11.90 -1.77
C GLN A 79 -3.23 10.40 -1.48
N PRO A 80 -2.57 9.89 -0.43
CA PRO A 80 -2.65 8.47 -0.07
C PRO A 80 -4.08 7.94 0.09
N LYS A 81 -5.00 8.78 0.60
CA LYS A 81 -6.43 8.44 0.73
C LYS A 81 -7.11 8.15 -0.62
N ASP A 82 -6.60 8.69 -1.71
CA ASP A 82 -7.15 8.51 -3.06
C ASP A 82 -6.65 7.19 -3.68
N CYS A 83 -5.56 6.64 -3.16
CA CYS A 83 -4.92 5.41 -3.65
C CYS A 83 -5.21 4.18 -2.78
N ILE A 84 -5.28 4.35 -1.45
CA ILE A 84 -5.36 3.23 -0.51
C ILE A 84 -6.78 2.67 -0.42
N PHE A 85 -6.87 1.34 -0.42
CA PHE A 85 -8.12 0.62 -0.21
C PHE A 85 -8.49 0.55 1.27
N ARG A 86 -9.80 0.47 1.55
CA ARG A 86 -10.30 0.23 2.91
C ARG A 86 -9.78 -1.13 3.42
N PHE A 87 -9.49 -1.23 4.71
CA PHE A 87 -9.03 -2.48 5.31
C PHE A 87 -10.16 -3.51 5.47
N ASN A 88 -11.39 -3.05 5.76
CA ASN A 88 -12.56 -3.91 5.89
C ASN A 88 -12.89 -4.66 4.59
N ARG A 89 -13.46 -5.86 4.74
CA ARG A 89 -14.05 -6.66 3.67
C ARG A 89 -15.57 -6.46 3.63
N ASP A 90 -16.17 -6.61 2.46
CA ASP A 90 -17.61 -6.87 2.37
C ASP A 90 -17.82 -8.38 2.47
N ILE A 91 -18.53 -8.82 3.50
CA ILE A 91 -18.69 -10.25 3.81
C ILE A 91 -20.13 -10.75 3.68
N ARG A 92 -21.06 -9.88 3.28
CA ARG A 92 -22.49 -10.20 3.24
C ARG A 92 -22.77 -11.46 2.42
N PHE A 93 -22.11 -11.58 1.27
CA PHE A 93 -22.28 -12.68 0.32
C PHE A 93 -21.08 -13.65 0.26
N SER A 94 -20.06 -13.44 1.10
CA SER A 94 -18.86 -14.29 1.10
C SER A 94 -19.05 -15.51 2.01
N ASN A 95 -18.58 -16.69 1.58
CA ASN A 95 -18.50 -17.87 2.45
C ASN A 95 -17.48 -17.65 3.58
N ASN A 96 -16.35 -17.01 3.27
CA ASN A 96 -15.40 -16.56 4.28
C ASN A 96 -15.91 -15.29 4.97
N LYS A 97 -16.25 -15.40 6.25
CA LYS A 97 -16.79 -14.31 7.08
C LYS A 97 -15.74 -13.44 7.80
N ASN A 98 -14.46 -13.60 7.49
CA ASN A 98 -13.39 -12.74 8.02
C ASN A 98 -13.64 -11.25 7.69
N PRO A 99 -13.86 -10.36 8.68
CA PRO A 99 -14.26 -8.98 8.46
C PRO A 99 -13.16 -8.08 7.87
N TYR A 100 -11.88 -8.46 7.96
CA TYR A 100 -10.75 -7.64 7.53
C TYR A 100 -9.89 -8.33 6.48
N LYS A 101 -9.19 -7.52 5.67
CA LYS A 101 -8.16 -8.00 4.75
C LYS A 101 -6.92 -8.43 5.54
N GLU A 102 -6.14 -9.32 4.95
CA GLU A 102 -4.85 -9.80 5.51
C GLU A 102 -3.66 -9.08 4.87
N HIS A 103 -3.94 -7.99 4.15
CA HIS A 103 -2.96 -7.16 3.46
C HIS A 103 -3.36 -5.68 3.49
N PHE A 104 -2.38 -4.82 3.26
CA PHE A 104 -2.62 -3.47 2.80
C PHE A 104 -2.48 -3.37 1.30
N GLY A 105 -3.37 -2.61 0.67
CA GLY A 105 -3.42 -2.46 -0.78
C GLY A 105 -3.60 -1.01 -1.19
N ALA A 106 -2.92 -0.63 -2.25
CA ALA A 106 -3.07 0.68 -2.89
C ALA A 106 -3.07 0.54 -4.41
N VAL A 107 -3.68 1.51 -5.08
CA VAL A 107 -3.60 1.65 -6.54
C VAL A 107 -3.14 3.05 -6.89
N ILE A 108 -2.16 3.15 -7.78
CA ILE A 108 -1.66 4.41 -8.30
C ILE A 108 -2.10 4.55 -9.75
N ALA A 109 -3.01 5.47 -10.01
CA ALA A 109 -3.51 5.83 -11.33
C ALA A 109 -3.81 7.33 -11.35
N PRO A 110 -3.73 8.01 -12.51
CA PRO A 110 -4.22 9.38 -12.64
C PRO A 110 -5.69 9.44 -12.20
N GLY A 111 -6.05 10.29 -11.23
CA GLY A 111 -7.40 10.31 -10.65
C GLY A 111 -7.67 9.27 -9.53
N GLY A 112 -6.66 8.51 -9.11
CA GLY A 112 -6.71 7.61 -7.97
C GLY A 112 -7.52 6.32 -8.20
N LYS A 113 -7.99 5.70 -7.13
CA LYS A 113 -8.67 4.39 -7.15
C LYS A 113 -10.03 4.32 -7.83
N LYS A 114 -10.53 5.46 -8.32
CA LYS A 114 -11.76 5.57 -9.13
C LYS A 114 -11.47 5.76 -10.62
N SER A 115 -10.20 5.76 -10.99
CA SER A 115 -9.77 5.97 -12.36
C SER A 115 -10.02 4.75 -13.22
N ASP A 116 -10.40 4.99 -14.48
CA ASP A 116 -10.49 3.98 -15.54
C ASP A 116 -9.17 3.87 -16.35
N LEU A 117 -8.13 4.60 -15.94
CA LEU A 117 -6.83 4.62 -16.62
C LEU A 117 -5.91 3.49 -16.12
N PRO A 118 -4.85 3.16 -16.89
CA PRO A 118 -3.84 2.19 -16.45
C PRO A 118 -3.30 2.52 -15.06
N CYS A 119 -3.09 1.49 -14.26
CA CYS A 119 -2.77 1.63 -12.85
C CYS A 119 -1.64 0.71 -12.41
N LEU A 120 -0.93 1.13 -11.37
CA LEU A 120 0.01 0.31 -10.61
C LEU A 120 -0.68 -0.16 -9.33
N TYR A 121 -0.85 -1.47 -9.17
CA TYR A 121 -1.37 -2.07 -7.95
C TYR A 121 -0.23 -2.45 -7.01
N ILE A 122 -0.38 -2.12 -5.74
CA ILE A 122 0.57 -2.42 -4.67
C ILE A 122 -0.14 -3.28 -3.64
N HIS A 123 0.50 -4.39 -3.29
CA HIS A 123 0.00 -5.37 -2.33
C HIS A 123 1.08 -5.70 -1.30
N LEU A 124 0.81 -5.40 -0.03
CA LEU A 124 1.69 -5.71 1.10
C LEU A 124 1.04 -6.79 1.97
N GLN A 125 1.59 -8.01 1.90
CA GLN A 125 1.09 -9.18 2.61
C GLN A 125 2.26 -10.05 3.11
N PRO A 126 2.17 -10.61 4.34
CA PRO A 126 3.17 -11.53 4.86
C PRO A 126 3.23 -12.86 4.07
N GLY A 127 4.23 -13.69 4.37
CA GLY A 127 4.38 -15.01 3.75
C GLY A 127 4.82 -15.00 2.28
N ASN A 128 5.65 -14.02 1.88
CA ASN A 128 6.12 -13.84 0.49
C ASN A 128 4.99 -13.61 -0.53
N GLN A 129 3.88 -13.01 -0.09
CA GLN A 129 2.71 -12.71 -0.94
C GLN A 129 2.63 -11.24 -1.34
N SER A 130 3.60 -10.41 -0.94
CA SER A 130 3.69 -9.02 -1.37
C SER A 130 4.02 -8.93 -2.87
N MET A 131 3.32 -8.06 -3.59
CA MET A 131 3.46 -7.93 -5.05
C MET A 131 3.17 -6.51 -5.54
N ILE A 132 3.69 -6.22 -6.73
CA ILE A 132 3.37 -5.04 -7.52
C ILE A 132 2.92 -5.54 -8.89
N ALA A 133 1.77 -5.07 -9.39
CA ALA A 133 1.18 -5.48 -10.66
C ALA A 133 0.74 -4.28 -11.50
#